data_AF-A0A971ZUY9-F1
#
_entry.id   AF-A0A971ZUY9-F1
#
_cell.length_a   1.000
_cell.length_b   1.000
_cell.length_c   1.000
_cell.angle_alpha   90.00
_cell.angle_beta   90.00
_cell.angle_gamma   90.00
#
_symmetry.space_group_name_H-M   'P 1'
#
loop_
_entity.id
_entity.type
_entity.pdbx_description
1 polymer ?
#
loop_
_entity_poly.entity_id
_entity_poly.type
_entity_poly.pdbx_seq_one_letter_code
_entity_poly.pdbx_strand_id
1 'polypeptide(L)' 'MPVKVLKKKGLYRICEPSGRIAKTRLGNARDGGGHESARRAHAQAGHINDGVAKARRHGR' A
#
# COMPACT_ATOMS: atom_id res chain seq x y z
N MET A 1 -8.93 1.83 -3.62
CA MET A 1 -7.91 2.48 -4.47
C MET A 1 -6.62 1.66 -4.44
N PRO A 2 -6.01 1.37 -5.61
CA PRO A 2 -4.77 0.61 -5.67
C PRO A 2 -3.58 1.44 -5.13
N VAL A 3 -2.51 0.77 -4.73
CA VAL A 3 -1.28 1.33 -4.15
C VAL A 3 -0.04 0.88 -4.93
N LYS A 4 1.05 1.62 -4.78
CA LYS A 4 2.38 1.33 -5.34
C LYS A 4 3.47 1.45 -4.27
N VAL A 5 4.60 0.79 -4.48
CA VAL A 5 5.77 0.88 -3.58
C VAL A 5 6.70 1.97 -4.08
N LEU A 6 7.15 2.85 -3.19
CA LEU A 6 8.15 3.90 -3.47
C LEU A 6 9.25 3.86 -2.41
N LYS A 7 10.51 4.06 -2.81
CA LYS A 7 11.62 4.23 -1.86
C LYS A 7 11.67 5.68 -1.37
N LYS A 8 11.55 5.90 -0.05
CA LYS A 8 11.61 7.21 0.60
C LYS A 8 12.47 7.13 1.86
N LYS A 9 13.45 8.02 1.98
CA LYS A 9 14.36 8.10 3.16
C LYS A 9 14.94 6.73 3.54
N GLY A 10 15.39 5.95 2.55
CA GLY A 10 15.97 4.62 2.77
C GLY A 10 14.97 3.46 2.91
N LEU A 11 13.68 3.74 3.19
CA LEU A 11 12.65 2.71 3.38
C LEU A 11 11.74 2.57 2.15
N TYR A 12 11.18 1.38 1.96
CA TYR A 12 10.13 1.11 0.98
C TYR A 12 8.76 1.42 1.60
N ARG A 13 8.08 2.42 1.05
CA ARG A 13 6.79 2.92 1.54
C ARG A 13 5.65 2.52 0.60
N ILE A 14 4.50 2.17 1.17
CA ILE A 14 3.27 1.95 0.41
C ILE A 14 2.58 3.29 0.20
N CYS A 15 2.42 3.66 -1.07
CA CYS A 15 1.94 4.96 -1.50
C CYS A 15 0.72 4.84 -2.40
N GLU A 16 -0.13 5.86 -2.36
CA GLU A 16 -1.19 6.07 -3.34
C GLU A 16 -0.58 6.32 -4.74
N PRO A 17 -1.37 6.22 -5.83
CA PRO A 17 -0.89 6.54 -7.17
C PRO A 17 -0.34 7.97 -7.29
N SER A 18 -0.92 8.91 -6.51
CA SER A 18 -0.46 10.30 -6.34
C SER A 18 0.92 10.45 -5.70
N GLY A 19 1.49 9.38 -5.14
CA GLY A 19 2.79 9.40 -4.47
C GLY A 19 2.74 9.77 -2.99
N ARG A 20 1.55 10.08 -2.45
CA ARG A 20 1.33 10.26 -1.00
C ARG A 20 1.36 8.91 -0.27
N ILE A 21 1.69 8.91 1.02
CA ILE A 21 1.66 7.69 1.84
C ILE A 21 0.23 7.16 1.90
N ALA A 22 0.05 5.89 1.56
CA ALA A 22 -1.26 5.25 1.65
C ALA A 22 -1.65 5.07 3.12
N LYS A 23 -2.83 5.57 3.47
CA LYS A 23 -3.36 5.51 4.84
C LYS A 23 -4.53 4.54 4.97
N THR A 24 -4.78 4.06 6.18
CA THR A 24 -6.00 3.35 6.56
C THR A 24 -7.13 4.37 6.74
N ARG A 25 -8.37 3.89 6.93
CA ARG A 25 -9.52 4.75 7.23
C ARG A 25 -9.31 5.58 8.51
N LEU A 26 -8.51 5.07 9.44
CA LEU A 26 -8.16 5.74 10.70
C LEU A 26 -6.96 6.70 10.56
N GLY A 27 -6.42 6.89 9.35
CA GLY A 27 -5.31 7.81 9.09
C GLY A 27 -3.90 7.23 9.32
N ASN A 28 -3.80 5.98 9.78
CA ASN A 28 -2.51 5.30 9.98
C ASN A 28 -1.88 4.88 8.65
N ALA A 29 -0.56 4.91 8.54
CA ALA A 29 0.10 4.41 7.34
C ALA A 29 -0.15 2.90 7.15
N ARG A 30 -0.49 2.48 5.93
CA ARG A 30 -0.78 1.05 5.64
C ARG A 30 0.44 0.14 5.81
N ASP A 31 1.63 0.69 5.69
CA ASP A 31 2.92 0.01 5.82
C ASP A 31 3.52 0.07 7.23
N GLY A 32 2.78 0.60 8.22
CA GLY A 32 3.25 0.69 9.61
C GLY A 32 4.47 1.57 9.82
N GLY A 33 4.88 2.41 8.86
CA GLY A 33 6.12 3.18 8.94
C GLY A 33 7.17 2.82 7.88
N GLY A 34 6.91 1.80 7.06
CA GLY A 34 7.76 1.42 5.93
C GLY A 34 8.50 0.10 6.14
N HIS A 35 9.04 -0.43 5.05
CA HIS A 35 9.80 -1.68 5.05
C HIS A 35 11.26 -1.44 4.69
N GLU A 36 12.17 -2.18 5.31
CA GLU A 36 13.57 -2.22 4.89
C GLU A 36 13.77 -3.07 3.62
N SER A 37 12.87 -4.02 3.38
CA SER A 37 12.93 -4.93 2.23
C SER A 37 11.88 -4.59 1.18
N ALA A 38 12.33 -4.43 -0.07
CA ALA A 38 11.46 -4.22 -1.23
C ALA A 38 10.45 -5.38 -1.37
N ARG A 39 10.91 -6.62 -1.20
CA ARG A 39 10.08 -7.82 -1.34
C ARG A 39 8.89 -7.79 -0.38
N ARG A 40 9.11 -7.44 0.89
CA ARG A 40 8.02 -7.34 1.89
C ARG A 40 7.04 -6.22 1.54
N ALA A 41 7.54 -5.07 1.10
CA ALA A 41 6.70 -3.95 0.67
C ALA A 41 5.82 -4.31 -0.54
N HIS A 42 6.39 -4.98 -1.54
CA HIS A 42 5.66 -5.41 -2.73
C HIS A 42 4.62 -6.49 -2.42
N ALA A 43 4.95 -7.44 -1.53
CA ALA A 43 3.98 -8.45 -1.08
C ALA A 43 2.78 -7.80 -0.38
N GLN A 44 3.02 -6.87 0.55
CA GLN A 44 1.93 -6.16 1.23
C GLN A 44 1.12 -5.28 0.26
N ALA A 45 1.78 -4.57 -0.65
CA ALA A 45 1.10 -3.78 -1.68
C ALA A 45 0.22 -4.67 -2.58
N GLY A 46 0.69 -5.87 -2.93
CA GLY A 46 -0.08 -6.88 -3.66
C GLY A 46 -1.35 -7.28 -2.91
N HIS A 47 -1.23 -7.69 -1.65
CA HIS A 47 -2.40 -8.05 -0.82
C HIS A 47 -3.43 -6.92 -0.70
N ILE A 48 -2.96 -5.68 -0.55
CA ILE A 48 -3.83 -4.50 -0.52
C ILE A 48 -4.58 -4.33 -1.85
N ASN A 49 -3.87 -4.45 -2.97
CA ASN A 49 -4.45 -4.29 -4.31
C ASN A 49 -5.43 -5.41 -4.63
N ASP A 50 -5.13 -6.64 -4.25
CA ASP A 50 -6.02 -7.79 -4.41
C ASP A 50 -7.30 -7.62 -3.60
N GLY A 51 -7.18 -7.14 -2.35
CA GLY A 51 -8.34 -6.82 -1.52
C GLY A 51 -9.24 -5.76 -2.16
N VAL A 52 -8.63 -4.71 -2.75
CA VAL A 52 -9.36 -3.68 -3.50
C VAL A 52 -10.04 -4.28 -4.73
N ALA A 53 -9.35 -5.14 -5.49
CA ALA A 53 -9.93 -5.79 -6.67
C ALA A 53 -11.11 -6.69 -6.29
N LYS A 54 -10.99 -7.49 -5.22
CA LYS A 54 -12.08 -8.32 -4.69
C LYS A 54 -13.28 -7.48 -4.25
N ALA A 55 -13.07 -6.41 -3.49
CA ALA A 55 -14.15 -5.51 -3.06
C ALA A 55 -14.91 -4.90 -4.25
N ARG A 56 -14.21 -4.57 -5.34
CA ARG A 56 -14.84 -4.07 -6.58
C ARG A 56 -15.65 -5.14 -7.34
N ARG A 57 -15.29 -6.42 -7.22
CA ARG A 57 -16.01 -7.53 -7.87
C ARG A 57 -17.26 -7.94 -7.10
N HIS A 58 -17.23 -7.85 -5.76
CA HIS A 58 -18.32 -8.29 -4.89
C HIS A 58 -19.25 -7.15 -4.42
N GLY A 59 -18.87 -5.90 -4.59
CA GLY A 59 -19.76 -4.75 -4.38
C GLY A 59 -20.59 -4.48 -5.62
N ARG A 60 -21.72 -5.18 -5.75
CA ARG A 60 -22.83 -4.85 -6.65
C ARG A 60 -24.08 -4.67 -5.81
#